data_AF-A0A1D1YPT1-F1
#
_entry.id   AF-A0A1D1YPT1-F1
#
_cell.length_a   1.000
_cell.length_b   1.000
_cell.length_c   1.000
_cell.angle_alpha   90.00
_cell.angle_beta   90.00
_cell.angle_gamma   90.00
#
_symmetry.space_group_name_H-M   'P 1'
#
loop_
_entity.id
_entity.type
_entity.pdbx_description
1 polymer ?
#
loop_
_entity_poly.entity_id
_entity_poly.type
_entity_poly.pdbx_seq_one_letter_code
_entity_poly.pdbx_strand_id
1 'polypeptide(L)'
;EREGERDLVAGRMEERNVFIAEGALRLLSMVLAALTACVVGFNTQTREVYFSIEKKATVKDLSVLWVLTIVASAAAGYQLIQFCKCLFIGWWAQGYGRCSKCQAWACLLLDQGVMYTMFATTSAAAQGSMIALTGVKALQWTKVCNMYTRFCEQIGGGLFCGLMASLAMCVLSSISAYHLFKNHYAWKHAPAY
;
A
#
# COMPACT_ATOMS: atom_id res chain seq x y z
N GLU A 1 12.21 9.33 -42.46
CA GLU A 1 11.08 8.39 -42.23
C GLU A 1 11.46 7.19 -41.36
N ARG A 2 12.30 6.26 -41.81
CA ARG A 2 12.64 5.04 -41.02
C ARG A 2 13.16 5.30 -39.60
N GLU A 3 13.87 6.39 -39.37
CA GLU A 3 14.39 6.75 -38.05
C GLU A 3 13.30 7.27 -37.11
N GLY A 4 12.43 8.17 -37.60
CA GLY A 4 11.28 8.65 -36.85
C GLY A 4 10.23 7.56 -36.57
N GLU A 5 10.10 6.55 -37.44
CA GLU A 5 9.23 5.39 -37.22
C GLU A 5 9.77 4.49 -36.09
N ARG A 6 11.10 4.33 -36.01
CA ARG A 6 11.76 3.62 -34.88
C ARG A 6 11.53 4.34 -33.56
N ASP A 7 11.66 5.66 -33.54
CA ASP A 7 11.45 6.46 -32.33
C ASP A 7 9.98 6.42 -31.86
N LEU A 8 9.03 6.44 -32.79
CA LEU A 8 7.60 6.30 -32.50
C LEU A 8 7.24 4.91 -31.95
N VAL A 9 7.83 3.85 -32.52
CA VAL A 9 7.64 2.47 -32.04
C VAL A 9 8.28 2.28 -30.67
N ALA A 10 9.48 2.85 -30.45
CA ALA A 10 10.16 2.84 -29.16
C ALA A 10 9.33 3.57 -28.09
N GLY A 11 8.79 4.76 -28.39
CA GLY A 11 7.92 5.50 -27.49
C GLY A 11 6.64 4.73 -27.11
N ARG A 12 5.96 4.12 -28.10
CA ARG A 12 4.76 3.29 -27.83
C ARG A 12 5.08 2.05 -27.00
N MET A 13 6.26 1.46 -27.17
CA MET A 13 6.71 0.32 -26.37
C MET A 13 6.97 0.73 -24.92
N GLU A 14 7.63 1.87 -24.71
CA GLU A 14 7.89 2.41 -23.37
C GLU A 14 6.59 2.73 -22.63
N GLU A 15 5.63 3.39 -23.27
CA GLU A 15 4.33 3.68 -22.65
C GLU A 15 3.59 2.39 -22.26
N ARG A 16 3.58 1.37 -23.12
CA ARG A 16 3.00 0.06 -22.80
C ARG A 16 3.69 -0.60 -21.61
N ASN A 17 5.03 -0.55 -21.56
CA ASN A 17 5.79 -1.14 -20.46
C ASN A 17 5.52 -0.43 -19.13
N VAL A 18 5.33 0.89 -19.14
CA VAL A 18 4.93 1.66 -17.94
C VAL A 18 3.56 1.21 -17.44
N PHE A 19 2.57 1.03 -18.32
CA PHE A 19 1.25 0.54 -17.93
C PHE A 19 1.29 -0.88 -17.35
N ILE A 20 2.10 -1.78 -17.92
CA ILE A 20 2.29 -3.13 -17.39
C ILE A 20 2.97 -3.08 -16.02
N ALA A 21 4.01 -2.26 -15.88
CA ALA A 21 4.72 -2.07 -14.62
C ALA A 21 3.80 -1.50 -13.54
N GLU A 22 2.98 -0.49 -13.85
CA GLU A 22 1.98 0.06 -12.93
C GLU A 22 1.00 -1.04 -12.49
N GLY A 23 0.42 -1.79 -13.43
CA GLY A 23 -0.50 -2.89 -13.13
C GLY A 23 0.13 -3.96 -12.24
N ALA A 24 1.37 -4.37 -12.52
CA ALA A 24 2.12 -5.33 -11.72
C ALA A 24 2.41 -4.80 -10.31
N LEU A 25 2.75 -3.52 -10.19
CA LEU A 25 3.05 -2.87 -8.92
C LEU A 25 1.79 -2.73 -8.05
N ARG A 26 0.63 -2.46 -8.66
CA ARG A 26 -0.70 -2.49 -8.00
C ARG A 26 -1.07 -3.89 -7.53
N LEU A 27 -0.81 -4.91 -8.33
CA LEU A 27 -1.06 -6.30 -7.93
C LEU A 27 -0.15 -6.70 -6.76
N LEU A 28 1.13 -6.34 -6.83
CA LEU A 28 2.10 -6.60 -5.77
C LEU A 28 1.72 -5.89 -4.47
N SER A 29 1.37 -4.61 -4.51
CA SER A 29 0.97 -3.85 -3.32
C SER A 29 -0.33 -4.39 -2.72
N MET A 30 -1.29 -4.82 -3.54
CA MET A 30 -2.51 -5.50 -3.09
C MET A 30 -2.20 -6.81 -2.35
N VAL A 31 -1.34 -7.66 -2.92
CA VAL A 31 -0.95 -8.93 -2.30
C VAL A 31 -0.20 -8.69 -0.99
N LEU A 32 0.76 -7.76 -0.97
CA LEU A 32 1.51 -7.43 0.24
C LEU A 32 0.62 -6.83 1.35
N ALA A 33 -0.32 -5.94 1.00
CA ALA A 33 -1.28 -5.37 1.94
C ALA A 33 -2.25 -6.44 2.48
N ALA A 34 -2.74 -7.34 1.61
CA ALA A 34 -3.57 -8.47 2.03
C ALA A 34 -2.81 -9.45 2.93
N LEU A 35 -1.55 -9.78 2.61
CA LEU A 35 -0.69 -10.59 3.46
C LEU A 35 -0.48 -9.92 4.83
N THR A 36 -0.22 -8.62 4.86
CA THR A 36 -0.10 -7.85 6.11
C THR A 36 -1.39 -7.93 6.92
N ALA A 37 -2.54 -7.70 6.31
CA ALA A 37 -3.85 -7.76 6.98
C ALA A 37 -4.17 -9.18 7.49
N CYS A 38 -3.92 -10.23 6.70
CA CYS A 38 -4.16 -11.62 7.10
C CYS A 38 -3.21 -12.05 8.21
N VAL A 39 -1.92 -11.78 8.06
CA VAL A 39 -0.90 -12.15 9.06
C VAL A 39 -1.16 -11.43 10.38
N VAL A 40 -1.37 -10.11 10.36
CA VAL A 40 -1.63 -9.36 11.58
C VAL A 40 -3.02 -9.69 12.15
N GLY A 41 -4.05 -9.78 11.30
CA GLY A 41 -5.42 -10.04 11.69
C GLY A 41 -5.63 -11.43 12.31
N PHE A 42 -5.11 -12.49 11.68
CA PHE A 42 -5.24 -13.86 12.23
C PHE A 42 -4.45 -14.05 13.52
N ASN A 43 -3.29 -13.38 13.65
CA ASN A 43 -2.53 -13.40 14.90
C ASN A 43 -3.18 -12.56 16.02
N THR A 44 -4.12 -11.67 15.68
CA THR A 44 -4.87 -10.86 16.66
C THR A 44 -6.03 -11.66 17.29
N GLN A 45 -6.63 -12.61 16.55
CA GLN A 45 -7.80 -13.36 17.04
C GLN A 45 -7.46 -14.61 17.88
N THR A 46 -6.22 -15.10 17.84
CA THR A 46 -5.81 -16.33 18.55
C THR A 46 -5.52 -16.15 20.05
N ARG A 47 -5.73 -14.94 20.62
CA ARG A 47 -5.41 -14.62 22.03
C ARG A 47 -6.60 -14.36 22.96
N GLU A 48 -7.85 -14.37 22.49
CA GLU A 48 -9.02 -14.12 23.34
C GLU A 48 -9.69 -15.40 23.89
N VAL A 49 -9.38 -16.61 23.40
CA VAL A 49 -10.22 -17.79 23.69
C VAL A 49 -9.58 -18.87 24.58
N TYR A 50 -8.25 -18.88 24.83
CA TYR A 50 -7.64 -20.09 25.43
C TYR A 50 -6.81 -19.98 26.72
N PHE A 51 -6.51 -18.81 27.29
CA PHE A 51 -5.74 -18.82 28.55
C PHE A 51 -6.16 -17.74 29.54
N SER A 52 -6.82 -18.22 30.59
CA SER A 52 -7.16 -17.56 31.85
C SER A 52 -5.90 -17.17 32.65
N ILE A 53 -5.06 -16.28 32.10
CA ILE A 53 -4.05 -15.52 32.85
C ILE A 53 -3.98 -14.11 32.26
N GLU A 54 -4.58 -13.19 33.02
CA GLU A 54 -4.51 -11.74 32.87
C GLU A 54 -3.05 -11.25 32.98
N LYS A 55 -2.26 -11.39 31.90
CA LYS A 55 -1.01 -10.65 31.73
C LYS A 55 -1.31 -9.45 30.86
N LYS A 56 -1.59 -8.33 31.54
CA LYS A 56 -1.77 -6.97 31.05
C LYS A 56 -0.62 -6.55 30.12
N ALA A 57 -0.69 -6.96 28.86
CA ALA A 57 0.21 -6.51 27.79
C ALA A 57 -0.37 -5.21 27.22
N THR A 58 0.22 -4.08 27.64
CA THR A 58 0.11 -2.72 27.08
C THR A 58 -0.98 -2.52 26.03
N VAL A 59 -2.09 -1.92 26.49
CA VAL A 59 -3.32 -1.55 25.76
C VAL A 59 -3.07 -0.69 24.49
N LYS A 60 -1.85 -0.17 24.29
CA LYS A 60 -1.45 0.56 23.08
C LYS A 60 -1.05 -0.35 21.91
N ASP A 61 -0.48 -1.54 22.15
CA ASP A 61 -0.06 -2.40 21.05
C ASP A 61 -1.27 -3.09 20.40
N LEU A 62 -2.23 -3.57 21.19
CA LEU A 62 -3.46 -4.17 20.66
C LEU A 62 -4.24 -3.20 19.76
N SER A 63 -4.30 -1.92 20.14
CA SER A 63 -5.01 -0.89 19.38
C SER A 63 -4.28 -0.50 18.10
N VAL A 64 -2.95 -0.35 18.13
CA VAL A 64 -2.15 0.00 16.94
C VAL A 64 -2.15 -1.13 15.91
N LEU A 65 -2.02 -2.40 16.31
CA LEU A 65 -2.09 -3.55 15.40
C LEU A 65 -3.49 -3.72 14.78
N TRP A 66 -4.56 -3.43 15.54
CA TRP A 66 -5.91 -3.44 15.00
C TRP A 66 -6.12 -2.33 13.96
N VAL A 67 -5.64 -1.12 14.24
CA VAL A 67 -5.66 -0.01 13.27
C VAL A 67 -4.87 -0.36 12.01
N LEU A 68 -3.68 -0.96 12.14
CA LEU A 68 -2.89 -1.42 10.98
C LEU A 68 -3.68 -2.42 10.12
N THR A 69 -4.42 -3.34 10.73
CA THR A 69 -5.22 -4.33 10.00
C THR A 69 -6.35 -3.67 9.19
N ILE A 70 -7.02 -2.67 9.78
CA ILE A 70 -8.07 -1.90 9.09
C ILE A 70 -7.48 -1.11 7.92
N VAL A 71 -6.36 -0.43 8.15
CA VAL A 71 -5.70 0.36 7.10
C VAL A 71 -5.17 -0.54 5.98
N ALA A 72 -4.58 -1.69 6.31
CA ALA A 72 -4.11 -2.67 5.32
C ALA A 72 -5.25 -3.27 4.49
N SER A 73 -6.40 -3.59 5.11
CA SER A 73 -7.57 -4.09 4.39
C SER A 73 -8.21 -3.02 3.49
N ALA A 74 -8.32 -1.78 3.97
CA ALA A 74 -8.79 -0.65 3.17
C ALA A 74 -7.85 -0.36 1.98
N ALA A 75 -6.53 -0.41 2.21
CA ALA A 75 -5.53 -0.22 1.17
C ALA A 75 -5.57 -1.32 0.11
N ALA A 76 -5.70 -2.59 0.52
CA ALA A 76 -5.87 -3.72 -0.40
C ALA A 76 -7.15 -3.58 -1.25
N GLY A 77 -8.26 -3.19 -0.63
CA GLY A 77 -9.53 -2.94 -1.32
C GLY A 77 -9.43 -1.80 -2.33
N TYR A 78 -8.79 -0.69 -1.95
CA TYR A 78 -8.52 0.43 -2.86
C TYR A 78 -7.70 -0.03 -4.07
N GLN A 79 -6.62 -0.77 -3.81
CA GLN A 79 -5.72 -1.23 -4.86
C GLN A 79 -6.41 -2.18 -5.84
N LEU A 80 -7.29 -3.05 -5.33
CA LEU A 80 -8.14 -3.93 -6.13
C LEU A 80 -9.10 -3.13 -7.02
N ILE A 81 -9.79 -2.12 -6.46
CA ILE A 81 -10.69 -1.25 -7.24
C ILE A 81 -9.91 -0.56 -8.36
N GLN A 82 -8.75 0.00 -8.04
CA GLN A 82 -7.88 0.65 -9.01
C GLN A 82 -7.36 -0.28 -10.11
N PHE A 83 -6.95 -1.50 -9.74
CA PHE A 83 -6.53 -2.53 -10.68
C PHE A 83 -7.68 -2.96 -11.60
N CYS A 84 -8.87 -3.20 -11.03
CA CYS A 84 -10.08 -3.48 -11.78
C CYS A 84 -10.40 -2.32 -12.75
N LYS A 85 -10.31 -1.05 -12.33
CA LYS A 85 -10.51 0.07 -13.25
C LYS A 85 -9.53 0.05 -14.42
N CYS A 86 -8.26 -0.29 -14.22
CA CYS A 86 -7.30 -0.42 -15.33
C CYS A 86 -7.73 -1.53 -16.31
N LEU A 87 -8.20 -2.68 -15.81
CA LEU A 87 -8.69 -3.78 -16.63
C LEU A 87 -9.99 -3.43 -17.36
N PHE A 88 -10.96 -2.85 -16.66
CA PHE A 88 -12.28 -2.51 -17.21
C PHE A 88 -12.25 -1.28 -18.12
N ILE A 89 -11.43 -0.26 -17.87
CA ILE A 89 -11.30 0.90 -18.79
C ILE A 89 -10.67 0.44 -20.11
N GLY A 90 -9.70 -0.48 -20.09
CA GLY A 90 -9.18 -1.09 -21.31
C GLY A 90 -10.23 -1.88 -22.10
N TRP A 91 -11.29 -2.36 -21.42
CA TRP A 91 -12.36 -3.19 -22.01
C TRP A 91 -13.62 -2.40 -22.38
N TRP A 92 -13.87 -1.25 -21.74
CA TRP A 92 -15.15 -0.52 -21.74
C TRP A 92 -14.99 1.00 -21.94
N ALA A 93 -13.86 1.46 -22.49
CA ALA A 93 -13.65 2.87 -22.82
C ALA A 93 -14.42 3.30 -24.06
N GLN A 94 -15.75 3.37 -23.95
CA GLN A 94 -16.60 4.15 -24.84
C GLN A 94 -17.78 4.71 -24.04
N GLY A 95 -17.60 5.86 -23.38
CA GLY A 95 -18.74 6.71 -23.03
C GLY A 95 -19.00 7.08 -21.56
N TYR A 96 -17.98 7.32 -20.71
CA TYR A 96 -18.22 8.05 -19.45
C TYR A 96 -17.40 9.34 -19.37
N GLY A 97 -18.08 10.46 -19.59
CA GLY A 97 -17.55 11.81 -19.51
C GLY A 97 -17.22 12.22 -18.07
N ARG A 98 -16.02 11.89 -17.61
CA ARG A 98 -15.41 12.49 -16.41
C ARG A 98 -14.38 13.50 -16.86
N CYS A 99 -14.35 14.67 -16.22
CA CYS A 99 -13.30 15.67 -16.45
C CYS A 99 -11.94 15.01 -16.16
N SER A 100 -11.16 14.76 -17.23
CA SER A 100 -9.89 14.03 -17.18
C SER A 100 -8.91 14.62 -16.18
N LYS A 101 -8.98 15.94 -15.97
CA LYS A 101 -8.21 16.68 -14.97
C LYS A 101 -8.55 16.27 -13.54
N CYS A 102 -9.82 16.39 -13.14
CA CYS A 102 -10.26 16.10 -11.77
C CYS A 102 -10.04 14.61 -11.41
N GLN A 103 -10.26 13.71 -12.37
CA GLN A 103 -10.00 12.29 -12.16
C GLN A 103 -8.52 11.98 -11.91
N ALA A 104 -7.60 12.61 -12.64
CA ALA A 104 -6.17 12.40 -12.45
C ALA A 104 -5.69 12.94 -11.08
N TRP A 105 -6.15 14.14 -10.69
CA TRP A 105 -5.88 14.72 -9.37
C TRP A 105 -6.43 13.87 -8.22
N ALA A 106 -7.67 13.39 -8.34
CA ALA A 106 -8.25 12.51 -7.33
C ALA A 106 -7.49 11.19 -7.19
N CYS A 107 -7.01 10.61 -8.30
CA CYS A 107 -6.19 9.40 -8.29
C CYS A 107 -4.88 9.62 -7.53
N LEU A 108 -4.18 10.73 -7.82
CA LEU A 108 -2.94 11.09 -7.15
C LEU A 108 -3.13 11.29 -5.64
N LEU A 109 -4.15 12.06 -5.24
CA LEU A 109 -4.44 12.34 -3.83
C LEU A 109 -4.80 11.08 -3.04
N LEU A 110 -5.58 10.18 -3.64
CA LEU A 110 -5.94 8.91 -3.02
C LEU A 110 -4.72 7.98 -2.92
N ASP A 111 -3.90 7.86 -3.96
CA ASP A 111 -2.66 7.05 -3.94
C ASP A 111 -1.70 7.52 -2.84
N GLN A 112 -1.52 8.84 -2.74
CA GLN A 112 -0.68 9.45 -1.73
C GLN A 112 -1.26 9.28 -0.32
N GLY A 113 -2.58 9.44 -0.15
CA GLY A 113 -3.24 9.24 1.15
C GLY A 113 -3.14 7.80 1.66
N VAL A 114 -3.36 6.81 0.79
CA VAL A 114 -3.24 5.39 1.15
C VAL A 114 -1.79 5.05 1.49
N MET A 115 -0.81 5.55 0.72
CA MET A 115 0.60 5.37 1.02
C MET A 115 0.98 5.92 2.41
N TYR A 116 0.59 7.16 2.73
CA TYR A 116 0.94 7.77 4.02
C TYR A 116 0.31 7.05 5.20
N THR A 117 -0.97 6.68 5.08
CA THR A 117 -1.69 5.98 6.15
C THR A 117 -1.10 4.59 6.39
N MET A 118 -0.76 3.85 5.33
CA MET A 118 -0.05 2.56 5.43
C MET A 118 1.32 2.70 6.08
N PHE A 119 2.11 3.69 5.66
CA PHE A 119 3.44 3.92 6.22
C PHE A 119 3.39 4.35 7.70
N ALA A 120 2.47 5.26 8.06
CA ALA A 120 2.31 5.74 9.43
C ALA A 120 1.86 4.62 10.38
N THR A 121 0.89 3.80 9.97
CA THR A 121 0.41 2.69 10.80
C THR A 121 1.44 1.57 10.92
N THR A 122 2.14 1.25 9.83
CA THR A 122 3.20 0.23 9.84
C THR A 122 4.38 0.66 10.70
N SER A 123 4.79 1.93 10.63
CA SER A 123 5.87 2.47 11.48
C SER A 123 5.48 2.53 12.95
N ALA A 124 4.24 2.92 13.27
CA ALA A 124 3.73 2.88 14.64
C ALA A 124 3.72 1.44 15.19
N ALA A 125 3.28 0.46 14.39
CA ALA A 125 3.27 -0.94 14.78
C ALA A 125 4.69 -1.53 14.89
N ALA A 126 5.63 -1.09 14.05
CA ALA A 126 7.04 -1.45 14.13
C ALA A 126 7.70 -0.89 15.41
N GLN A 127 7.39 0.35 15.79
CA GLN A 127 7.86 0.93 17.05
C GLN A 127 7.29 0.16 18.27
N GLY A 128 5.99 -0.17 18.27
CA GLY A 128 5.40 -1.01 19.30
C GLY A 128 6.07 -2.38 19.41
N SER A 129 6.34 -3.00 18.25
CA SER A 129 7.04 -4.28 18.18
C SER A 129 8.48 -4.21 18.70
N MET A 130 9.21 -3.12 18.40
CA MET A 130 10.56 -2.89 18.93
C MET A 130 10.57 -2.79 20.45
N ILE A 131 9.58 -2.09 21.03
CA ILE A 131 9.43 -2.00 22.50
C ILE A 131 9.18 -3.38 23.10
N ALA A 132 8.41 -4.24 22.42
CA ALA A 132 8.17 -5.63 22.84
C ALA A 132 9.40 -6.54 22.73
N LEU A 133 10.32 -6.27 21.80
CA LEU A 133 11.60 -6.98 21.63
C LEU A 133 12.62 -6.59 22.71
N THR A 134 12.85 -5.29 22.90
CA THR A 134 13.90 -4.81 23.79
C THR A 134 13.52 -4.95 25.26
N GLY A 135 12.21 -4.82 25.57
CA GLY A 135 11.70 -4.74 26.93
C GLY A 135 12.12 -3.42 27.59
N VAL A 136 11.23 -2.83 28.40
CA VAL A 136 11.54 -1.60 29.12
C VAL A 136 11.68 -1.93 30.60
N LYS A 137 12.93 -1.90 31.09
CA LYS A 137 13.24 -2.17 32.51
C LYS A 137 12.51 -1.23 33.46
N ALA A 138 12.31 0.03 33.06
CA ALA A 138 11.58 1.04 33.82
C ALA A 138 10.08 0.72 34.00
N LEU A 139 9.51 -0.15 33.15
CA LEU A 139 8.10 -0.56 33.19
C LEU A 139 7.92 -2.02 33.68
N GLN A 140 8.98 -2.67 34.19
CA GLN A 140 8.99 -4.11 34.54
C GLN A 140 8.57 -5.03 33.38
N TRP A 141 8.71 -4.56 32.14
CA TRP A 141 8.30 -5.31 30.95
C TRP A 141 9.36 -6.35 30.58
N THR A 142 9.04 -7.63 30.80
CA THR A 142 9.86 -8.78 30.38
C THR A 142 9.79 -8.96 28.86
N LYS A 143 10.91 -9.36 28.23
CA LYS A 143 10.98 -9.63 26.77
C LYS A 143 9.91 -10.64 26.34
N VAL A 144 8.85 -10.18 25.69
CA VAL A 144 7.71 -11.03 25.26
C VAL A 144 8.15 -11.99 24.16
N CYS A 145 8.99 -11.51 23.24
CA CYS A 145 9.46 -12.28 22.09
C CYS A 145 10.35 -13.48 22.46
N ASN A 146 10.96 -13.48 23.66
CA ASN A 146 11.74 -14.62 24.16
C ASN A 146 10.85 -15.80 24.61
N MET A 147 9.58 -15.53 24.92
CA MET A 147 8.60 -16.54 25.33
C MET A 147 7.73 -17.01 24.17
N TYR A 148 7.53 -16.16 23.15
CA TYR A 148 6.66 -16.42 21.99
C TYR A 148 7.35 -16.08 20.66
N THR A 149 8.45 -16.77 20.37
CA THR A 149 9.29 -16.53 19.18
C THR A 149 8.50 -16.65 17.88
N ARG A 150 7.66 -17.68 17.75
CA ARG A 150 6.88 -17.93 16.51
C ARG A 150 5.90 -16.79 16.18
N PHE A 151 5.21 -16.24 17.18
CA PHE A 151 4.29 -15.11 16.99
C PHE A 151 5.03 -13.84 16.59
N CYS A 152 6.19 -13.64 17.18
CA CYS A 152 7.03 -12.47 16.95
C CYS A 152 7.64 -12.48 15.54
N GLU A 153 8.09 -13.65 15.07
CA GLU A 153 8.55 -13.86 13.69
C GLU A 153 7.41 -13.63 12.70
N GLN A 154 6.22 -14.12 12.99
CA GLN A 154 5.05 -13.98 12.11
C GLN A 154 4.57 -12.53 12.01
N ILE A 155 4.46 -11.80 13.14
CA ILE A 155 4.14 -10.37 13.15
C ILE A 155 5.25 -9.56 12.47
N GLY A 156 6.52 -9.91 12.70
CA GLY A 156 7.67 -9.30 12.02
C GLY A 156 7.58 -9.45 10.50
N GLY A 157 7.21 -10.63 10.01
CA GLY A 157 6.94 -10.88 8.59
C GLY A 157 5.81 -10.01 8.04
N GLY A 158 4.70 -9.88 8.77
CA GLY A 158 3.58 -9.01 8.40
C GLY A 158 3.98 -7.54 8.30
N LEU A 159 4.74 -7.02 9.28
CA LEU A 159 5.26 -5.65 9.25
C LEU A 159 6.23 -5.41 8.11
N PHE A 160 7.09 -6.39 7.81
CA PHE A 160 7.98 -6.32 6.66
C PHE A 160 7.20 -6.25 5.34
N CYS A 161 6.16 -7.08 5.18
CA CYS A 161 5.26 -6.99 4.03
C CYS A 161 4.57 -5.62 3.95
N GLY A 162 4.13 -5.05 5.07
CA GLY A 162 3.51 -3.73 5.13
C GLY A 162 4.45 -2.60 4.70
N LEU A 163 5.73 -2.67 5.12
CA LEU A 163 6.76 -1.72 4.69
C LEU A 163 7.03 -1.84 3.19
N MET A 164 7.18 -3.06 2.67
CA MET A 164 7.37 -3.27 1.23
C MET A 164 6.16 -2.80 0.43
N ALA A 165 4.94 -2.98 0.94
CA ALA A 165 3.72 -2.44 0.33
C ALA A 165 3.77 -0.91 0.27
N SER A 166 4.20 -0.25 1.36
CA SER A 166 4.32 1.21 1.40
C SER A 166 5.31 1.75 0.36
N LEU A 167 6.46 1.09 0.17
CA LEU A 167 7.44 1.45 -0.85
C LEU A 167 6.89 1.28 -2.27
N ALA A 168 6.18 0.19 -2.54
CA ALA A 168 5.51 -0.01 -3.83
C ALA A 168 4.47 1.10 -4.10
N MET A 169 3.69 1.48 -3.08
CA MET A 169 2.73 2.59 -3.17
C MET A 169 3.41 3.95 -3.37
N CYS A 170 4.60 4.19 -2.81
CA CYS A 170 5.40 5.39 -3.09
C CYS A 170 5.78 5.49 -4.57
N VAL A 171 6.21 4.38 -5.17
CA VAL A 171 6.55 4.33 -6.60
C VAL A 171 5.28 4.53 -7.46
N LEU A 172 4.15 3.93 -7.10
CA LEU A 172 2.85 4.18 -7.75
C LEU A 172 2.46 5.67 -7.70
N SER A 173 2.62 6.31 -6.54
CA SER A 173 2.33 7.75 -6.38
C SER A 173 3.23 8.61 -7.28
N SER A 174 4.50 8.23 -7.44
CA SER A 174 5.45 8.91 -8.33
C SER A 174 5.06 8.77 -9.80
N ILE A 175 4.64 7.57 -10.22
CA ILE A 175 4.13 7.32 -11.58
C ILE A 175 2.85 8.14 -11.84
N SER A 176 1.91 8.13 -10.89
CA SER A 176 0.66 8.92 -10.95
C SER A 176 0.95 10.43 -11.09
N ALA A 177 1.91 10.95 -10.33
CA ALA A 177 2.36 12.34 -10.43
C ALA A 177 2.98 12.64 -11.80
N TYR A 178 3.83 11.74 -12.31
CA TYR A 178 4.44 11.89 -13.63
C TYR A 178 3.38 11.97 -14.74
N HIS A 179 2.40 11.07 -14.75
CA HIS A 179 1.30 11.11 -15.71
C HIS A 179 0.46 12.39 -15.59
N LEU A 180 0.19 12.86 -14.37
CA LEU A 180 -0.53 14.12 -14.15
C LEU A 180 0.24 15.30 -14.74
N PHE A 181 1.53 15.42 -14.46
CA PHE A 181 2.36 16.52 -14.97
C PHE A 181 2.49 16.45 -16.48
N LYS A 182 2.80 15.28 -17.06
CA LYS A 182 2.85 15.08 -18.52
C LYS A 182 1.55 15.54 -19.20
N ASN A 183 0.40 15.12 -18.67
CA ASN A 183 -0.91 15.52 -19.21
C ASN A 183 -1.19 17.01 -19.01
N HIS A 184 -0.79 17.60 -17.88
CA HIS A 184 -0.95 19.03 -17.62
C HIS A 184 -0.13 19.89 -18.60
N TYR A 185 1.12 19.51 -18.88
CA TYR A 185 1.94 20.17 -19.90
C TYR A 185 1.29 20.08 -21.29
N ALA A 186 0.74 18.91 -21.64
CA ALA A 186 0.02 18.72 -22.90
C ALA A 186 -1.25 19.59 -22.99
N TRP A 187 -2.03 19.72 -21.91
CA TRP A 187 -3.21 20.59 -21.88
C TRP A 187 -2.87 22.07 -22.00
N LYS A 188 -1.73 22.51 -21.44
CA LYS A 188 -1.28 23.91 -21.53
C LYS A 188 -0.87 24.31 -22.95
N HIS A 189 -0.41 23.36 -23.76
CA HIS A 189 0.03 23.58 -25.14
C HIS A 189 -0.98 23.09 -26.18
N ALA A 190 -2.18 22.65 -25.74
CA ALA A 190 -3.25 22.31 -26.66
C ALA A 190 -3.77 23.60 -27.34
N PRO A 191 -3.94 23.62 -28.67
CA PRO A 191 -4.47 24.79 -29.35
C PRO A 191 -5.88 25.07 -28.80
N ALA A 192 -6.09 26.31 -28.35
CA ALA A 192 -7.42 26.81 -28.08
C ALA A 192 -8.16 26.88 -29.42
N TYR A 193 -9.09 25.96 -29.64
CA TYR A 193 -10.05 26.05 -30.73
C TYR A 193 -11.20 26.96 -30.34
#